data_AF-A0A0F0HNG5-F1
#
_entry.id   AF-A0A0F0HNG5-F1
#
_cell.length_a   1.000
_cell.length_b   1.000
_cell.length_c   1.000
_cell.angle_alpha   90.00
_cell.angle_beta   90.00
_cell.angle_gamma   90.00
#
_symmetry.space_group_name_H-M   'P 1'
#
loop_
_entity.id
_entity.type
_entity.pdbx_description
1 polymer ?
#
loop_
_entity_poly.entity_id
_entity_poly.type
_entity_poly.pdbx_seq_one_letter_code
_entity_poly.pdbx_strand_id
1 'polypeptide(L)'
;MKRKLSAVLSASAVLAAAIQVSSGTAQALPFTADDAVTAQQPAQLIALADSQAQATAKALDLGSQEKLVAKDAVVDADGTRHLRYERTLGGLPVLGGDLVVHQDAKGRIQ
;
A
#
# COMPACT_ATOMS: atom_id res chain seq x y z
N MET A 1 25.39 45.20 -46.26
CA MET A 1 24.00 45.22 -45.74
C MET A 1 23.22 44.10 -46.41
N LYS A 2 23.04 42.98 -45.71
CA LYS A 2 22.47 41.73 -46.27
C LYS A 2 21.00 41.62 -45.86
N ARG A 3 20.22 41.19 -46.84
CA ARG A 3 18.76 41.23 -46.93
C ARG A 3 18.10 39.99 -46.29
N LYS A 4 16.89 40.21 -45.76
CA LYS A 4 15.62 39.44 -45.97
C LYS A 4 15.04 38.57 -44.83
N LEU A 5 13.74 38.85 -44.66
CA LEU A 5 12.57 37.95 -44.51
C LEU A 5 12.29 37.35 -43.12
N SER A 6 11.49 38.08 -42.35
CA SER A 6 10.69 37.57 -41.25
C SER A 6 9.43 36.88 -41.81
N ALA A 7 9.23 35.62 -41.44
CA ALA A 7 7.99 34.89 -41.71
C ALA A 7 7.06 34.98 -40.49
N VAL A 8 5.83 35.43 -40.75
CA VAL A 8 4.68 35.38 -39.86
C VAL A 8 4.01 34.02 -40.03
N LEU A 9 3.65 33.34 -38.95
CA LEU A 9 2.43 32.54 -38.93
C LEU A 9 1.83 32.48 -37.52
N SER A 10 0.55 32.85 -37.47
CA SER A 10 -0.32 33.06 -36.33
C SER A 10 -0.79 31.75 -35.69
N ALA A 11 -1.07 31.75 -34.38
CA ALA A 11 -2.17 30.99 -33.77
C ALA A 11 -2.38 31.42 -32.30
N SER A 12 -3.56 31.98 -32.01
CA SER A 12 -4.07 32.23 -30.67
C SER A 12 -4.41 30.92 -29.97
N ALA A 13 -4.04 30.76 -28.70
CA ALA A 13 -4.66 29.77 -27.80
C ALA A 13 -4.55 30.20 -26.32
N VAL A 14 -5.70 30.68 -25.81
CA VAL A 14 -6.25 30.51 -24.45
C VAL A 14 -5.29 30.51 -23.26
N LEU A 15 -5.38 31.57 -22.45
CA LEU A 15 -4.91 31.60 -21.06
C LEU A 15 -5.78 30.64 -20.21
N ALA A 16 -5.27 29.44 -19.94
CA ALA A 16 -5.80 28.55 -18.91
C ALA A 16 -4.76 28.41 -17.80
N ALA A 17 -5.14 28.82 -16.60
CA ALA A 17 -4.33 28.78 -15.40
C ALA A 17 -3.87 27.35 -15.09
N ALA A 18 -2.56 27.12 -15.07
CA ALA A 18 -1.96 25.95 -14.44
C ALA A 18 -1.29 26.42 -13.15
N ILE A 19 -1.99 26.17 -12.04
CA ILE A 19 -1.43 26.12 -10.68
C ILE A 19 -0.17 25.25 -10.74
N GLN A 20 1.00 25.88 -10.58
CA GLN A 20 2.26 25.16 -10.49
C GLN A 20 2.29 24.50 -9.11
N VAL A 21 1.88 23.23 -9.01
CA VAL A 21 2.21 22.39 -7.86
C VAL A 21 3.71 22.11 -7.96
N SER A 22 4.48 22.81 -7.13
CA SER A 22 5.90 22.52 -6.90
C SER A 22 6.03 21.10 -6.35
N SER A 23 6.25 20.12 -7.23
CA SER A 23 6.66 18.78 -6.81
C SER A 23 8.12 18.90 -6.38
N GLY A 24 8.35 18.99 -5.07
CA GLY A 24 9.71 18.94 -4.52
C GLY A 24 10.36 17.62 -4.92
N THR A 25 11.42 17.68 -5.71
CA THR A 25 12.26 16.51 -6.00
C THR A 25 13.10 16.19 -4.77
N ALA A 26 12.52 15.41 -3.84
CA ALA A 26 13.30 14.75 -2.80
C ALA A 26 14.29 13.81 -3.50
N GLN A 27 15.57 14.16 -3.45
CA GLN A 27 16.66 13.35 -3.99
C GLN A 27 16.75 12.07 -3.16
N ALA A 28 16.26 10.97 -3.72
CA ALA A 28 16.39 9.66 -3.10
C ALA A 28 17.86 9.20 -3.19
N LEU A 29 18.44 8.87 -2.04
CA LEU A 29 19.75 8.25 -1.91
C LEU A 29 19.74 6.86 -2.57
N PRO A 30 20.90 6.34 -3.03
CA PRO A 30 20.97 5.04 -3.69
C PRO A 30 20.62 3.93 -2.70
N PHE A 31 19.45 3.32 -2.93
CA PHE A 31 18.94 2.16 -2.21
C PHE A 31 19.81 0.93 -2.51
N THR A 32 20.31 0.28 -1.46
CA THR A 32 21.05 -0.98 -1.55
C THR A 32 20.08 -2.15 -1.62
N ALA A 33 20.48 -3.31 -2.12
CA ALA A 33 19.57 -4.44 -2.40
C ALA A 33 18.75 -4.98 -1.19
N ASP A 34 19.00 -4.51 0.02
CA ASP A 34 18.13 -4.66 1.22
C ASP A 34 16.78 -3.91 1.08
N ASP A 35 16.72 -2.88 0.25
CA ASP A 35 15.52 -2.06 0.01
C ASP A 35 14.41 -2.77 -0.79
N ALA A 36 14.67 -3.99 -1.28
CA ALA A 36 13.67 -4.80 -1.97
C ALA A 36 12.59 -5.35 -1.03
N VAL A 37 12.86 -5.43 0.28
CA VAL A 37 11.82 -5.69 1.30
C VAL A 37 10.93 -4.46 1.49
N THR A 38 11.41 -3.27 1.15
CA THR A 38 10.83 -1.96 1.53
C THR A 38 9.86 -1.34 0.52
N ALA A 39 9.36 -2.10 -0.45
CA ALA A 39 8.34 -1.58 -1.38
C ALA A 39 7.31 -2.64 -1.81
N GLN A 40 6.91 -3.56 -0.93
CA GLN A 40 5.67 -4.29 -1.16
C GLN A 40 4.51 -3.28 -1.15
N GLN A 41 3.76 -3.19 -2.24
CA GLN A 41 2.61 -2.30 -2.28
C GLN A 41 1.61 -2.72 -1.18
N PRO A 42 1.04 -1.78 -0.40
CA PRO A 42 0.13 -2.11 0.70
C PRO A 42 -0.99 -3.07 0.31
N ALA A 43 -1.53 -2.92 -0.91
CA ALA A 43 -2.57 -3.81 -1.45
C ALA A 43 -2.11 -5.28 -1.59
N GLN A 44 -0.84 -5.53 -1.93
CA GLN A 44 -0.30 -6.89 -2.03
C GLN A 44 -0.14 -7.53 -0.65
N LEU A 45 0.25 -6.74 0.35
CA LEU A 45 0.37 -7.21 1.73
C LEU A 45 -1.00 -7.55 2.32
N ILE A 46 -2.01 -6.72 2.07
CA ILE A 46 -3.39 -6.99 2.48
C ILE A 46 -3.92 -8.24 1.77
N ALA A 47 -3.72 -8.38 0.46
CA ALA A 47 -4.14 -9.57 -0.28
C ALA A 47 -3.47 -10.86 0.22
N LEU A 48 -2.19 -10.77 0.59
CA LEU A 48 -1.48 -11.88 1.23
C LEU A 48 -2.10 -12.20 2.60
N ALA A 49 -2.34 -11.20 3.44
CA ALA A 49 -2.97 -11.36 4.74
C ALA A 49 -4.38 -11.97 4.65
N ASP A 50 -5.17 -11.58 3.65
CA ASP A 50 -6.48 -12.17 3.35
C ASP A 50 -6.36 -13.64 2.92
N SER A 51 -5.37 -13.97 2.07
CA SER A 51 -5.13 -15.36 1.67
C SER A 51 -4.76 -16.27 2.85
N GLN A 52 -4.13 -15.71 3.89
CA GLN A 52 -3.75 -16.40 5.11
C GLN A 52 -4.84 -16.39 6.19
N ALA A 53 -5.87 -15.55 6.05
CA ALA A 53 -6.87 -15.26 7.08
C ALA A 53 -7.54 -16.52 7.65
N GLN A 54 -7.82 -17.52 6.81
CA GLN A 54 -8.41 -18.78 7.28
C GLN A 54 -7.44 -19.60 8.15
N ALA A 55 -6.17 -19.67 7.75
CA ALA A 55 -5.15 -20.38 8.52
C ALA A 55 -4.89 -19.66 9.85
N THR A 56 -4.83 -18.34 9.83
CA THR A 56 -4.75 -17.49 11.04
C THR A 56 -5.95 -17.73 11.96
N ALA A 57 -7.18 -17.72 11.44
CA ALA A 57 -8.38 -17.99 12.23
C ALA A 57 -8.33 -19.35 12.92
N LYS A 58 -7.82 -20.39 12.24
CA LYS A 58 -7.62 -21.72 12.84
C LYS A 58 -6.53 -21.73 13.91
N ALA A 59 -5.41 -21.05 13.66
CA ALA A 59 -4.29 -20.98 14.61
C ALA A 59 -4.67 -20.25 15.91
N LEU A 60 -5.62 -19.31 15.83
CA LEU A 60 -6.18 -18.57 16.96
C LEU A 60 -7.41 -19.26 17.60
N ASP A 61 -7.76 -20.48 17.16
CA ASP A 61 -8.93 -21.24 17.62
C ASP A 61 -10.27 -20.47 17.55
N LEU A 62 -10.45 -19.68 16.48
CA LEU A 62 -11.70 -18.97 16.24
C LEU A 62 -12.84 -19.92 15.86
N GLY A 63 -14.08 -19.49 16.14
CA GLY A 63 -15.27 -20.30 15.84
C GLY A 63 -15.42 -20.60 14.35
N SER A 64 -16.09 -21.69 13.98
CA SER A 64 -16.22 -22.14 12.59
C SER A 64 -16.99 -21.17 11.66
N GLN A 65 -17.80 -20.28 12.25
CA GLN A 65 -18.52 -19.23 11.54
C GLN A 65 -17.78 -17.89 11.56
N GLU A 66 -16.69 -17.80 12.31
CA GLU A 66 -15.86 -16.61 12.37
C GLU A 66 -14.90 -16.55 11.19
N LYS A 67 -14.74 -15.36 10.61
CA LYS A 67 -13.77 -15.10 9.55
C LYS A 67 -13.03 -13.81 9.82
N LEU A 68 -11.79 -13.76 9.38
CA LEU A 68 -10.95 -12.57 9.43
C LEU A 68 -10.92 -11.92 8.03
N VAL A 69 -10.97 -10.59 8.00
CA VAL A 69 -10.85 -9.77 6.79
C VAL A 69 -9.72 -8.79 7.02
N ALA A 70 -8.67 -8.85 6.20
CA ALA A 70 -7.51 -7.98 6.34
C ALA A 70 -7.91 -6.52 6.05
N LYS A 71 -7.46 -5.62 6.92
CA LYS A 71 -7.66 -4.18 6.78
C LYS A 71 -6.36 -3.45 6.55
N ASP A 72 -5.28 -3.97 7.11
CA ASP A 72 -3.99 -3.34 7.07
C ASP A 72 -2.89 -4.38 7.27
N ALA A 73 -1.73 -4.09 6.72
CA ALA A 73 -0.57 -4.95 6.81
C ALA A 73 0.70 -4.11 6.71
N VAL A 74 1.52 -4.19 7.76
CA VAL A 74 2.82 -3.53 7.83
C VAL A 74 3.90 -4.59 8.01
N VAL A 75 5.05 -4.39 7.36
CA VAL A 75 6.23 -5.25 7.51
C VAL A 75 7.36 -4.38 8.03
N ASP A 76 7.96 -4.80 9.13
CA ASP A 76 9.13 -4.15 9.72
C ASP A 76 10.40 -4.55 8.96
N ALA A 77 11.49 -3.81 9.18
CA ALA A 77 12.78 -4.06 8.55
C ALA A 77 13.37 -5.45 8.88
N ASP A 78 13.00 -6.03 10.04
CA ASP A 78 13.41 -7.38 10.44
C ASP A 78 12.54 -8.49 9.83
N GLY A 79 11.55 -8.11 9.01
CA GLY A 79 10.58 -9.00 8.37
C GLY A 79 9.38 -9.38 9.23
N THR A 80 9.30 -8.89 10.48
CA THR A 80 8.10 -9.03 11.32
C THR A 80 6.91 -8.36 10.64
N ARG A 81 5.74 -9.00 10.70
CA ARG A 81 4.51 -8.52 10.05
C ARG A 81 3.46 -8.21 11.10
N HIS A 82 2.82 -7.06 10.95
CA HIS A 82 1.69 -6.61 11.75
C HIS A 82 0.46 -6.59 10.86
N LEU A 83 -0.45 -7.54 11.07
CA LEU A 83 -1.64 -7.71 10.24
C LEU A 83 -2.88 -7.32 11.05
N ARG A 84 -3.61 -6.30 10.62
CA ARG A 84 -4.86 -5.89 11.24
C ARG A 84 -6.04 -6.53 10.52
N TYR A 85 -6.88 -7.24 11.27
CA TYR A 85 -8.06 -7.93 10.78
C TYR A 85 -9.32 -7.39 11.44
N GLU A 86 -10.41 -7.31 10.68
CA GLU A 86 -11.76 -7.27 11.21
C GLU A 86 -12.31 -8.69 11.30
N ARG A 87 -13.14 -8.97 12.32
CA ARG A 87 -13.83 -10.25 12.45
C ARG A 87 -15.27 -10.15 11.97
N THR A 88 -15.72 -11.21 11.31
CA THR A 88 -17.13 -11.43 10.98
C THR A 88 -17.61 -12.71 11.62
N LEU A 89 -18.91 -12.80 11.93
CA LEU A 89 -19.57 -14.00 12.43
C LEU A 89 -20.80 -14.27 11.56
N GLY A 90 -20.81 -15.40 10.85
CA GLY A 90 -21.92 -15.73 9.93
C GLY A 90 -22.11 -14.68 8.83
N GLY A 91 -21.06 -13.95 8.46
CA GLY A 91 -21.10 -12.85 7.48
C GLY A 91 -21.45 -11.48 8.04
N LEU A 92 -21.75 -11.37 9.34
CA LEU A 92 -22.02 -10.09 10.00
C LEU A 92 -20.73 -9.51 10.60
N PRO A 93 -20.45 -8.20 10.48
CA PRO A 93 -19.31 -7.57 11.12
C PRO A 93 -19.45 -7.61 12.65
N VAL A 94 -18.38 -8.00 13.34
CA VAL A 94 -18.31 -7.98 14.81
C VAL A 94 -17.76 -6.63 15.25
N LEU A 95 -18.56 -5.85 15.97
CA LEU A 95 -18.14 -4.55 16.49
C LEU A 95 -17.14 -4.73 17.63
N GLY A 96 -15.98 -4.07 17.53
CA GLY A 96 -14.89 -4.20 18.50
C GLY A 96 -14.22 -5.58 18.52
N GLY A 97 -14.42 -6.38 17.48
CA GLY A 97 -13.79 -7.70 17.31
C GLY A 97 -12.54 -7.67 16.44
N ASP A 98 -11.92 -6.52 16.24
CA ASP A 98 -10.70 -6.36 15.47
C ASP A 98 -9.50 -6.98 16.20
N LEU A 99 -8.57 -7.52 15.41
CA LEU A 99 -7.39 -8.21 15.89
C LEU A 99 -6.15 -7.67 15.18
N VAL A 100 -5.04 -7.55 15.90
CA VAL A 100 -3.72 -7.38 15.31
C VAL A 100 -2.95 -8.67 15.53
N VAL A 101 -2.46 -9.26 14.45
CA VAL A 101 -1.67 -10.50 14.48
C VAL A 101 -0.24 -10.14 14.15
N HIS A 102 0.67 -10.50 15.06
CA HIS A 102 2.10 -10.39 14.86
C HIS A 102 2.61 -11.71 14.29
N GLN A 103 3.37 -11.62 13.21
CA GLN A 103 4.05 -12.77 12.62
C GLN A 103 5.54 -12.50 12.50
N ASP A 104 6.38 -13.48 12.81
CA ASP A 104 7.80 -13.37 12.48
C ASP A 104 8.03 -13.39 10.95
N ALA A 105 9.27 -13.18 10.53
CA ALA A 105 9.67 -13.25 9.12
C ALA A 105 9.37 -14.61 8.45
N LYS A 106 9.08 -15.67 9.22
CA LYS A 106 8.69 -17.00 8.74
C LYS A 106 7.18 -17.21 8.73
N GLY A 107 6.39 -16.22 9.14
CA GLY A 107 4.93 -16.29 9.21
C GLY A 107 4.37 -16.98 10.45
N ARG A 108 5.19 -17.21 11.49
CA ARG A 108 4.73 -17.80 12.76
C ARG A 108 4.10 -16.72 13.63
N ILE A 109 2.91 -17.01 14.16
CA ILE A 109 2.21 -16.13 15.11
C ILE A 109 2.98 -16.15 16.44
N GLN A 110 3.19 -14.98 17.03
CA GLN A 110 3.97 -14.77 18.25
C GLN A 110 3.38 -13.69 19.16
#